data_AF-A0A961W3I9-F1
#
_entry.id   AF-A0A961W3I9-F1
#
_cell.length_a   1.000
_cell.length_b   1.000
_cell.length_c   1.000
_cell.angle_alpha   90.00
_cell.angle_beta   90.00
_cell.angle_gamma   90.00
#
_symmetry.space_group_name_H-M   'P 1'
#
loop_
_entity.id
_entity.type
_entity.pdbx_description
1 polymer ?
#
loop_
_entity_poly.entity_id
_entity_poly.type
_entity_poly.pdbx_seq_one_letter_code
_entity_poly.pdbx_strand_id
1 'polypeptide(L)'
;MLNRHRGEVGVKGSGPLRLTLDGLARLEDHFHAEGLADLAEKLATRPLEAHDLIAILALGLKGAGRDCRERDVEALVAATGLAGAGECAARLLAEAFTVRLREEEECAR
;
A
#
# COMPACT_ATOMS: atom_id res chain seq x y z
N MET A 1 -7.61 15.50 -5.42
CA MET A 1 -8.58 14.92 -4.47
C MET A 1 -8.26 13.44 -4.31
N LEU A 2 -8.40 12.87 -3.12
CA LEU A 2 -8.11 11.45 -2.87
C LEU A 2 -9.17 10.55 -3.52
N ASN A 3 -8.76 9.61 -4.38
CA ASN A 3 -9.67 8.70 -5.06
C ASN A 3 -9.64 7.28 -4.46
N ARG A 4 -10.54 7.02 -3.50
CA ARG A 4 -10.72 5.69 -2.89
C ARG A 4 -11.20 4.61 -3.87
N HIS A 5 -11.78 4.98 -5.02
CA HIS A 5 -12.15 4.00 -6.04
C HIS A 5 -10.92 3.41 -6.73
N ARG A 6 -9.80 4.14 -6.75
CA ARG A 6 -8.51 3.64 -7.28
C ARG A 6 -7.67 2.94 -6.21
N GLY A 7 -8.11 2.89 -4.95
CA GLY A 7 -7.29 2.39 -3.83
C GLY A 7 -6.22 3.39 -3.38
N GLU A 8 -6.49 4.70 -3.52
CA GLU A 8 -5.57 5.72 -3.03
C GLU A 8 -5.71 5.92 -1.51
N VAL A 9 -4.57 5.96 -0.83
CA VAL A 9 -4.44 6.24 0.61
C VAL A 9 -3.83 7.64 0.78
N GLY A 10 -4.54 8.50 1.50
CA GLY A 10 -4.05 9.85 1.83
C GLY A 10 -3.07 9.81 2.99
N VAL A 11 -1.95 10.51 2.84
CA VAL A 11 -0.90 10.61 3.86
C VAL A 11 -0.61 12.07 4.18
N LYS A 12 -0.47 12.39 5.47
CA LYS A 12 -0.19 13.76 5.91
C LYS A 12 1.20 14.19 5.42
N GLY A 13 1.27 15.38 4.80
CA GLY A 13 2.53 15.92 4.28
C GLY A 13 3.01 15.29 2.96
N SER A 14 2.25 14.34 2.39
CA SER A 14 2.53 13.75 1.08
C SER A 14 1.28 13.79 0.18
N GLY A 15 1.46 13.39 -1.08
CA GLY A 15 0.35 13.13 -1.99
C GLY A 15 -0.38 11.83 -1.65
N PRO A 16 -1.40 11.45 -2.44
CA PRO A 16 -1.97 10.11 -2.33
C PRO A 16 -0.89 9.05 -2.62
N LEU A 17 -0.97 7.91 -1.95
CA LEU A 17 -0.21 6.70 -2.25
C LEU A 17 -1.15 5.63 -2.79
N ARG A 18 -0.66 4.73 -3.62
CA ARG A 18 -1.46 3.64 -4.20
C ARG A 18 -0.57 2.44 -4.54
N LEU A 19 -0.97 1.24 -4.14
CA LEU A 19 -0.36 0.02 -4.65
C LEU A 19 -0.93 -0.31 -6.04
N THR A 20 -0.02 -0.56 -6.98
CA THR A 20 -0.36 -0.96 -8.36
C THR A 20 -0.05 -2.45 -8.54
N LEU A 21 -0.49 -3.06 -9.64
CA LEU A 21 -0.14 -4.45 -9.94
C LEU A 21 1.38 -4.65 -10.08
N ASP A 22 2.12 -3.70 -10.68
CA ASP A 22 3.61 -3.71 -10.68
C ASP A 22 4.16 -3.63 -9.25
N GLY A 23 3.53 -2.85 -8.38
CA GLY A 23 3.91 -2.79 -6.97
C GLY A 23 3.67 -4.10 -6.23
N LEU A 24 2.52 -4.74 -6.44
CA LEU A 24 2.20 -6.02 -5.82
C LEU A 24 3.15 -7.13 -6.30
N ALA A 25 3.44 -7.20 -7.60
CA ALA A 25 4.40 -8.17 -8.15
C ALA A 25 5.80 -8.00 -7.52
N ARG A 26 6.27 -6.76 -7.34
CA ARG A 26 7.53 -6.48 -6.66
C ARG A 26 7.51 -6.83 -5.17
N LEU A 27 6.35 -6.73 -4.52
CA LEU A 27 6.20 -7.18 -3.14
C LEU A 27 6.24 -8.72 -3.07
N GLU A 28 5.66 -9.44 -4.03
CA GLU A 28 5.80 -10.89 -4.10
C GLU A 28 7.27 -11.30 -4.18
N ASP A 29 8.06 -10.67 -5.05
CA ASP A 29 9.50 -10.89 -5.15
C ASP A 29 10.24 -10.58 -3.83
N HIS A 30 9.91 -9.45 -3.20
CA HIS A 30 10.53 -8.99 -1.95
C HIS A 30 10.26 -9.92 -0.77
N PHE A 31 9.04 -10.44 -0.65
CA PHE A 31 8.63 -11.36 0.42
C PHE A 31 8.87 -12.84 0.06
N HIS A 32 9.44 -13.12 -1.11
CA HIS A 32 9.59 -14.46 -1.68
C HIS A 32 8.27 -15.23 -1.62
N ALA A 33 7.20 -14.60 -2.08
CA ALA A 33 5.87 -15.18 -2.12
C ALA A 33 5.59 -15.84 -3.46
N GLU A 34 4.87 -16.96 -3.46
CA GLU A 34 4.48 -17.69 -4.68
C GLU A 34 3.19 -17.14 -5.33
N GLY A 35 2.64 -16.07 -4.74
CA GLY A 35 1.50 -15.32 -5.27
C GLY A 35 0.83 -14.46 -4.20
N LEU A 36 -0.20 -13.70 -4.60
CA LEU A 36 -0.89 -12.74 -3.72
C LEU A 36 -1.48 -13.36 -2.44
N ALA A 37 -1.96 -14.61 -2.51
CA ALA A 37 -2.50 -15.31 -1.34
C ALA A 37 -1.39 -15.62 -0.31
N ASP A 38 -0.25 -16.14 -0.78
CA ASP A 38 0.92 -16.43 0.06
C ASP A 38 1.55 -15.13 0.60
N LEU A 39 1.59 -14.07 -0.21
CA LEU A 39 2.01 -12.74 0.24
C LEU A 39 1.13 -12.23 1.39
N ALA A 40 -0.20 -12.34 1.27
CA ALA A 40 -1.13 -11.93 2.32
C ALA A 40 -0.94 -12.75 3.61
N GLU A 41 -0.71 -14.06 3.50
CA GLU A 41 -0.45 -14.93 4.64
C GLU A 41 0.86 -14.58 5.35
N LYS A 42 1.95 -14.35 4.61
CA LYS A 42 3.24 -13.91 5.16
C LYS A 42 3.13 -12.58 5.89
N LEU A 43 2.40 -11.62 5.33
CA LEU A 43 2.14 -10.33 5.95
C LEU A 43 1.31 -10.44 7.24
N ALA A 44 0.41 -11.43 7.32
CA ALA A 44 -0.43 -11.65 8.49
C ALA A 44 0.29 -12.43 9.62
N THR A 45 1.24 -13.29 9.25
CA THR A 45 1.89 -14.23 10.19
C THR A 45 3.23 -13.72 10.73
N ARG A 46 3.87 -12.76 10.03
CA ARG A 46 5.18 -12.21 10.42
C ARG A 46 5.09 -10.72 10.78
N PRO A 47 5.82 -10.24 11.81
CA PRO A 47 6.04 -8.82 12.02
C PRO A 47 6.72 -8.18 10.80
N LEU A 48 6.28 -6.99 10.40
CA LEU A 48 6.95 -6.22 9.35
C LEU A 48 8.29 -5.70 9.86
N GLU A 49 9.34 -5.95 9.08
CA GLU A 49 10.64 -5.35 9.33
C GLU A 49 10.69 -3.91 8.77
N ALA A 50 11.67 -3.11 9.21
CA ALA A 50 11.82 -1.74 8.71
C ALA A 50 12.00 -1.69 7.19
N HIS A 51 12.68 -2.69 6.63
CA HIS A 51 12.89 -2.83 5.19
C HIS A 51 11.59 -3.11 4.44
N ASP A 52 10.69 -3.92 5.02
CA ASP A 52 9.36 -4.21 4.47
C ASP A 52 8.52 -2.94 4.41
N LEU A 53 8.57 -2.15 5.49
CA LEU A 53 7.85 -0.89 5.58
C LEU A 53 8.31 0.10 4.50
N ILE A 54 9.63 0.22 4.31
CA ILE A 54 10.22 1.07 3.26
C ILE A 54 9.77 0.59 1.88
N ALA A 55 9.81 -0.73 1.60
CA ALA A 55 9.41 -1.29 0.31
C ALA A 55 7.93 -0.99 0.00
N ILE A 56 7.02 -1.21 0.95
CA ILE A 56 5.58 -0.95 0.78
C ILE A 56 5.33 0.54 0.49
N LEU A 57 5.96 1.43 1.25
CA LEU A 57 5.78 2.89 1.10
C LEU A 57 6.38 3.40 -0.22
N ALA A 58 7.55 2.92 -0.61
CA ALA A 58 8.19 3.27 -1.88
C ALA A 58 7.32 2.87 -3.07
N LEU A 59 6.78 1.65 -3.06
CA LEU A 59 5.90 1.15 -4.12
C LEU A 59 4.56 1.89 -4.13
N GLY A 60 4.04 2.26 -2.95
CA GLY A 60 2.86 3.12 -2.81
C GLY A 60 3.06 4.52 -3.39
N LEU A 61 4.23 5.13 -3.16
CA LEU A 61 4.59 6.44 -3.72
C LEU A 61 4.77 6.37 -5.25
N LYS A 62 5.47 5.35 -5.73
CA LYS A 62 5.65 5.09 -7.18
C LYS A 62 4.30 4.90 -7.88
N GLY A 63 3.38 4.17 -7.27
CA GLY A 63 2.06 3.88 -7.83
C GLY A 63 1.12 5.10 -7.91
N ALA A 64 1.43 6.18 -7.21
CA ALA A 64 0.77 7.48 -7.35
C ALA A 64 1.31 8.33 -8.51
N GLY A 65 2.22 7.79 -9.33
CA GLY A 65 2.81 8.49 -10.47
C GLY A 65 3.98 9.39 -10.11
N ARG A 66 4.60 9.20 -8.94
CA ARG A 66 5.82 9.91 -8.55
C ARG A 66 7.05 9.10 -8.97
N ASP A 67 8.09 9.80 -9.43
CA ASP A 67 9.45 9.25 -9.57
C ASP A 67 10.00 9.02 -8.16
N CYS A 68 9.67 7.88 -7.57
CA CYS A 68 9.96 7.58 -6.17
C CYS A 68 11.46 7.38 -5.96
N ARG A 69 12.05 8.18 -5.08
CA ARG A 69 13.43 8.06 -4.60
C ARG A 69 13.43 7.78 -3.10
N GLU A 70 14.52 7.25 -2.57
CA GLU A 70 14.64 6.95 -1.12
C GLU A 70 14.29 8.16 -0.24
N ARG A 71 14.75 9.36 -0.63
CA ARG A 71 14.43 10.62 0.05
C ARG A 71 12.92 10.90 0.20
N ASP A 72 12.08 10.38 -0.69
CA ASP A 72 10.64 10.60 -0.65
C ASP A 72 10.00 9.74 0.44
N VAL A 73 10.55 8.53 0.67
CA VAL A 73 10.16 7.68 1.79
C VAL A 73 10.65 8.29 3.10
N GLU A 74 11.89 8.78 3.16
CA GLU A 74 12.42 9.48 4.33
C GLU A 74 11.57 10.71 4.69
N ALA A 75 11.21 11.53 3.70
CA ALA A 75 10.36 12.70 3.90
C ALA A 75 8.97 12.31 4.41
N LEU A 76 8.39 11.21 3.92
CA LEU A 76 7.13 10.68 4.41
C LEU A 76 7.24 10.25 5.87
N VAL A 77 8.24 9.46 6.22
CA VAL A 77 8.47 8.99 7.59
C VAL A 77 8.75 10.16 8.53
N ALA A 78 9.50 11.17 8.09
CA ALA A 78 9.75 12.40 8.86
C ALA A 78 8.45 13.19 9.10
N ALA A 79 7.53 13.22 8.13
CA ALA A 79 6.27 13.95 8.24
C ALA A 79 5.21 13.22 9.10
N THR A 80 5.18 11.88 9.05
CA THR A 80 4.16 11.06 9.76
C THR A 80 4.65 10.45 11.07
N GLY A 81 5.97 10.40 11.29
CA GLY A 81 6.60 9.55 12.30
C GLY A 81 6.51 8.06 11.93
N LEU A 82 7.22 7.21 12.69
CA LEU A 82 7.28 5.77 12.46
C LEU A 82 5.90 5.08 12.59
N ALA A 83 5.12 5.46 13.61
CA ALA A 83 3.78 4.93 13.81
C ALA A 83 2.84 5.29 12.65
N GLY A 84 2.88 6.55 12.18
CA GLY A 84 2.07 7.00 11.06
C GLY A 84 2.50 6.35 9.74
N ALA A 85 3.80 6.11 9.55
CA ALA A 85 4.31 5.38 8.39
C ALA A 85 3.80 3.92 8.38
N GLY A 86 3.83 3.26 9.54
CA GLY A 86 3.23 1.93 9.75
C GLY A 86 1.74 1.90 9.41
N GLU A 87 0.97 2.87 9.92
CA GLU A 87 -0.46 2.98 9.62
C GLU A 87 -0.73 3.18 8.12
N CYS A 88 0.08 4.00 7.45
CA CYS A 88 -0.05 4.23 6.01
C CYS A 88 0.19 2.95 5.21
N ALA A 89 1.23 2.16 5.56
CA ALA A 89 1.50 0.89 4.93
C ALA A 89 0.37 -0.13 5.18
N ALA A 90 -0.11 -0.24 6.41
CA ALA A 90 -1.24 -1.11 6.75
C ALA A 90 -2.49 -0.76 5.94
N ARG A 91 -2.79 0.53 5.77
CA ARG A 91 -3.93 1.00 4.97
C ARG A 91 -3.75 0.70 3.47
N LEU A 92 -2.54 0.82 2.95
CA LEU A 92 -2.25 0.46 1.54
C LEU A 92 -2.50 -1.03 1.30
N LEU A 93 -2.00 -1.89 2.19
CA LEU A 93 -2.21 -3.34 2.12
C LEU A 93 -3.70 -3.68 2.26
N ALA A 94 -4.40 -3.05 3.20
CA ALA A 94 -5.83 -3.26 3.40
C ALA A 94 -6.65 -2.91 2.15
N GLU A 95 -6.35 -1.78 1.49
CA GLU A 95 -7.01 -1.40 0.23
C GLU A 95 -6.65 -2.32 -0.95
N ALA A 96 -5.47 -2.94 -0.93
CA ALA A 96 -5.03 -3.86 -1.98
C ALA A 96 -5.61 -5.28 -1.84
N PHE A 97 -5.73 -5.79 -0.62
CA PHE A 97 -6.18 -7.16 -0.33
C PHE A 97 -7.66 -7.26 0.05
N THR A 98 -8.36 -6.14 0.27
CA THR A 98 -9.81 -6.15 0.42
C THR A 98 -10.47 -6.49 -0.90
N VAL A 99 -11.18 -7.62 -0.94
CA VAL A 99 -12.22 -7.86 -1.95
C VAL A 99 -13.37 -6.95 -1.58
N ARG A 100 -13.59 -5.86 -2.33
CA ARG A 100 -14.87 -5.16 -2.30
C ARG A 100 -15.90 -6.06 -2.98
N LEU A 101 -16.48 -7.01 -2.24
CA LEU A 101 -17.74 -7.61 -2.63
C LEU A 101 -18.72 -6.46 -2.73
N ARG A 102 -19.11 -6.13 -3.96
CA ARG A 102 -20.20 -5.19 -4.16
C ARG A 102 -21.43 -5.91 -3.63
N GLU A 103 -22.08 -5.36 -2.62
CA GLU A 103 -23.51 -5.56 -2.54
C GLU A 103 -24.06 -4.95 -3.83
N GLU A 104 -24.57 -5.79 -4.71
CA GLU A 104 -25.28 -5.38 -5.91
C GLU A 104 -26.54 -4.62 -5.48
N GLU A 105 -26.42 -3.31 -5.26
CA GLU A 105 -27.57 -2.42 -5.25
C GLU A 105 -27.63 -1.76 -6.63
N GLU A 106 -28.42 -2.34 -7.54
CA GLU A 106 -29.79 -1.84 -7.80
C GLU A 106 -30.47 -2.67 -8.90
N CYS A 107 -31.24 -3.68 -8.49
CA CYS A 107 -32.35 -4.21 -9.27
C CYS A 107 -33.63 -3.49 -8.82
N ALA A 108 -33.87 -2.30 -9.35
CA ALA A 108 -35.18 -1.62 -9.36
C ALA A 108 -35.11 -0.58 -10.49
N ARG A 109 -35.58 -0.88 -11.72
CA ARG A 109 -36.99 -0.77 -12.15
C ARG A 109 -37.72 0.46 -11.64
#